data_AF-A0A2L0J4K3-F1
#
_entry.id   AF-A0A2L0J4K3-F1
#
_cell.length_a   1.000
_cell.length_b   1.000
_cell.length_c   1.000
_cell.angle_alpha   90.00
_cell.angle_beta   90.00
_cell.angle_gamma   90.00
#
_symmetry.space_group_name_H-M   'P 1'
#
loop_
_entity.id
_entity.type
_entity.pdbx_description
1 polymer ?
#
loop_
_entity_poly.entity_id
_entity_poly.type
_entity_poly.pdbx_seq_one_letter_code
_entity_poly.pdbx_strand_id
1 'polypeptide(L)'
;MAKENIIENKSTELFYDLACRSFSASWNMFMEVNGDGDANDYLDDPDFMSPFIIYVIDHIQNKFERFTRQEGKCGDINQVNFEKVAAQLVEYSENFRK
;
A
#
# COMPACT_ATOMS: atom_id res chain seq x y z
N MET A 1 6.44 26.23 6.65
CA MET A 1 6.95 25.87 5.32
C MET A 1 5.75 25.65 4.41
N ALA A 2 5.75 26.25 3.22
CA ALA A 2 4.61 26.16 2.30
C ALA A 2 4.43 24.70 1.85
N LYS A 3 3.27 24.10 2.11
CA LYS A 3 2.87 22.84 1.47
C LYS A 3 2.69 23.17 0.00
N GLU A 4 3.70 22.83 -0.79
CA GLU A 4 3.63 22.90 -2.24
C GLU A 4 2.37 22.17 -2.70
N ASN A 5 1.65 22.78 -3.65
CA ASN A 5 0.54 22.16 -4.36
C ASN A 5 1.04 20.88 -5.03
N ILE A 6 1.01 19.75 -4.31
CA ILE A 6 1.11 18.44 -4.92
C ILE A 6 -0.17 18.34 -5.73
N ILE A 7 -0.05 18.51 -7.04
CA ILE A 7 -1.07 18.02 -7.97
C ILE A 7 -1.13 16.53 -7.67
N GLU A 8 -2.08 16.10 -6.84
CA GLU A 8 -2.25 14.68 -6.55
C GLU A 8 -2.65 14.02 -7.86
N ASN A 9 -1.72 13.22 -8.39
CA ASN A 9 -1.98 12.46 -9.58
C ASN A 9 -3.07 11.44 -9.25
N LYS A 10 -4.21 11.52 -9.93
CA LYS A 10 -5.36 10.63 -9.72
C LYS A 10 -4.97 9.14 -9.78
N SER A 11 -4.05 8.74 -10.66
CA SER A 11 -3.58 7.35 -10.72
C SER A 11 -2.81 6.97 -9.46
N THR A 12 -2.02 7.88 -8.88
CA THR A 12 -1.34 7.65 -7.59
C THR A 12 -2.35 7.46 -6.45
N GLU A 13 -3.40 8.28 -6.37
CA GLU A 13 -4.46 8.11 -5.37
C GLU A 13 -5.19 6.76 -5.53
N LEU A 14 -5.56 6.40 -6.76
CA LEU A 14 -6.22 5.14 -7.05
C LEU A 14 -5.32 3.94 -6.74
N PHE A 15 -4.03 4.05 -7.03
CA PHE A 15 -3.07 3.02 -6.71
C PHE A 15 -2.95 2.83 -5.21
N TYR A 16 -2.82 3.95 -4.48
CA TYR A 16 -2.73 3.93 -3.02
C TYR A 16 -3.98 3.30 -2.38
N ASP A 17 -5.20 3.65 -2.83
CA ASP A 17 -6.45 3.02 -2.34
C ASP A 17 -6.45 1.50 -2.51
N LEU A 18 -6.07 1.02 -3.69
CA LEU A 18 -5.96 -0.42 -3.98
C LEU A 18 -4.86 -1.07 -3.13
N ALA A 19 -3.73 -0.40 -2.96
CA ALA A 19 -2.60 -0.88 -2.16
C ALA A 19 -2.98 -1.00 -0.68
N CYS A 20 -3.66 -0.02 -0.09
CA CYS A 20 -4.17 -0.08 1.28
C CYS A 20 -5.09 -1.28 1.48
N ARG A 21 -6.05 -1.49 0.57
CA ARG A 21 -6.96 -2.64 0.65
C ARG A 21 -6.23 -3.99 0.55
N SER A 22 -5.24 -4.07 -0.34
CA SER A 22 -4.40 -5.27 -0.50
C SER A 22 -3.47 -5.49 0.71
N PHE A 23 -2.93 -4.40 1.28
CA PHE A 23 -2.13 -4.42 2.50
C PHE A 23 -2.97 -5.01 3.64
N SER A 24 -4.15 -4.45 3.92
CA SER A 24 -5.02 -4.90 5.02
C SER A 24 -5.42 -6.37 4.86
N ALA A 25 -5.78 -6.79 3.65
CA ALA A 25 -6.12 -8.19 3.37
C ALA A 25 -4.93 -9.12 3.59
N SER A 26 -3.75 -8.75 3.08
CA SER A 26 -2.53 -9.56 3.21
C SER A 26 -2.04 -9.61 4.66
N TRP A 27 -2.15 -8.50 5.38
CA TRP A 27 -1.76 -8.39 6.79
C TRP A 27 -2.64 -9.25 7.67
N ASN A 28 -3.96 -9.16 7.51
CA ASN A 28 -4.91 -9.99 8.26
C ASN A 28 -4.66 -11.48 8.00
N MET A 29 -4.42 -11.87 6.75
CA MET A 29 -4.08 -13.25 6.41
C MET A 29 -2.75 -13.69 7.03
N PHE A 30 -1.74 -12.82 7.01
CA PHE A 30 -0.44 -13.09 7.63
C PHE A 30 -0.57 -13.32 9.14
N MET A 31 -1.31 -12.43 9.82
CA MET A 31 -1.54 -12.53 11.27
C MET A 31 -2.43 -13.73 11.64
N GLU A 32 -3.34 -14.17 10.79
CA GLU A 32 -4.13 -15.39 11.03
C GLU A 32 -3.25 -16.65 11.00
N VAL A 33 -2.25 -16.69 10.11
CA VAL A 33 -1.37 -17.86 9.93
C VAL A 33 -0.17 -17.85 10.89
N ASN A 34 0.39 -16.67 11.18
CA ASN A 34 1.66 -16.50 11.90
C ASN A 34 1.55 -15.62 13.16
N GLY A 35 0.36 -15.15 13.53
CA GLY A 35 0.15 -14.21 14.63
C GLY A 35 0.17 -14.87 16.01
N ASP A 36 1.22 -15.61 16.33
CA ASP A 36 1.53 -16.05 17.69
C ASP A 36 2.32 -15.00 18.48
N GLY A 37 2.91 -14.01 17.80
CA GLY A 37 3.67 -12.88 18.37
C GLY A 37 2.93 -11.52 18.40
N ASP A 38 3.59 -10.50 18.96
CA ASP A 38 3.09 -9.12 18.95
C ASP A 38 3.12 -8.57 17.52
N ALA A 39 2.00 -8.01 17.06
CA ALA A 39 1.90 -7.34 15.77
C ALA A 39 2.95 -6.21 15.66
N ASN A 40 3.27 -5.57 16.78
CA ASN A 40 4.23 -4.49 16.85
C ASN A 40 5.65 -4.95 16.50
N ASP A 41 6.04 -6.19 16.84
CA ASP A 41 7.37 -6.73 16.50
C ASP A 41 7.59 -6.78 14.99
N TYR A 42 6.56 -7.18 14.23
CA TYR A 42 6.60 -7.21 12.78
C TYR A 42 6.55 -5.81 12.15
N LEU A 43 5.76 -4.90 12.72
CA LEU A 43 5.65 -3.51 12.23
C LEU A 43 6.95 -2.71 12.43
N ASP A 44 7.67 -2.98 13.52
CA ASP A 44 8.95 -2.33 13.83
C ASP A 44 10.15 -2.99 13.13
N ASP A 45 9.96 -4.17 12.52
CA ASP A 45 11.00 -4.88 11.77
C ASP A 45 11.06 -4.40 10.30
N PRO A 46 12.09 -3.61 9.91
CA PRO A 46 12.24 -3.15 8.53
C PRO A 46 12.55 -4.30 7.56
N ASP A 47 13.14 -5.40 8.02
CA ASP A 47 13.46 -6.57 7.19
C ASP A 47 12.18 -7.37 6.85
N PHE A 48 11.11 -7.20 7.65
CA PHE A 48 9.78 -7.71 7.33
C PHE A 48 8.94 -6.70 6.53
N MET A 49 8.86 -5.45 7.02
CA MET A 49 7.94 -4.45 6.47
C MET A 49 8.32 -4.01 5.06
N SER A 50 9.61 -3.88 4.74
CA SER A 50 10.03 -3.44 3.41
C SER A 50 9.65 -4.46 2.33
N PRO A 51 9.97 -5.77 2.46
CA PRO A 51 9.50 -6.78 1.52
C PRO A 51 7.98 -6.89 1.47
N PHE A 52 7.29 -6.75 2.60
CA PHE A 52 5.83 -6.82 2.64
C PHE A 52 5.16 -5.70 1.82
N ILE A 53 5.63 -4.46 1.98
CA ILE A 53 5.14 -3.31 1.20
C ILE A 53 5.47 -3.47 -0.28
N ILE A 54 6.69 -3.93 -0.62
CA ILE A 54 7.10 -4.20 -2.01
C ILE A 54 6.18 -5.26 -2.64
N TYR A 55 5.85 -6.33 -1.92
CA TYR A 55 4.93 -7.37 -2.38
C TYR A 55 3.53 -6.79 -2.69
N VAL A 56 3.00 -5.95 -1.81
CA VAL A 56 1.72 -5.28 -2.04
C VAL A 56 1.76 -4.40 -3.29
N ILE A 57 2.81 -3.58 -3.44
CA ILE A 57 2.97 -2.70 -4.60
C ILE A 57 3.08 -3.52 -5.90
N ASP A 58 3.92 -4.54 -5.94
CA ASP A 58 4.10 -5.39 -7.13
C ASP A 58 2.79 -6.11 -7.51
N HIS A 59 2.03 -6.58 -6.52
CA HIS A 59 0.73 -7.22 -6.77
C HIS A 59 -0.25 -6.27 -7.47
N ILE A 60 -0.33 -5.02 -7.01
CA ILE A 60 -1.22 -4.01 -7.59
C ILE A 60 -0.68 -3.53 -8.94
N GLN A 61 0.61 -3.25 -9.06
CA GLN A 61 1.25 -2.78 -10.29
C GLN A 61 0.93 -3.68 -11.48
N ASN A 62 1.04 -4.99 -11.33
CA ASN A 62 0.78 -5.96 -12.39
C ASN A 62 -0.69 -6.03 -12.84
N LYS A 63 -1.63 -5.44 -12.09
CA LYS A 63 -3.08 -5.55 -12.33
C LYS A 63 -3.80 -4.19 -12.27
N PHE A 64 -3.07 -3.09 -12.14
CA PHE A 64 -3.62 -1.80 -11.75
C PHE A 64 -4.72 -1.29 -12.69
N GLU A 65 -4.44 -1.29 -13.99
CA GLU A 65 -5.40 -0.84 -15.01
C GLU A 65 -6.65 -1.73 -15.06
N ARG A 66 -6.48 -3.04 -14.81
CA ARG A 66 -7.59 -3.99 -14.75
C ARG A 66 -8.47 -3.72 -13.53
N PHE A 67 -7.89 -3.55 -12.35
CA PHE A 67 -8.62 -3.28 -11.12
C PHE A 67 -9.37 -1.94 -11.20
N THR A 68 -8.70 -0.88 -11.65
CA THR A 68 -9.36 0.42 -11.79
C THR A 68 -10.50 0.40 -12.81
N ARG A 69 -10.33 -0.30 -13.94
CA ARG A 69 -11.41 -0.48 -14.93
C ARG A 69 -12.62 -1.22 -14.38
N GLN A 70 -12.40 -2.25 -13.55
CA GLN A 70 -13.48 -3.00 -12.91
C GLN A 70 -14.32 -2.13 -11.96
N GLU A 71 -13.71 -1.09 -11.38
CA GLU A 71 -14.40 -0.10 -10.54
C GLU A 71 -14.99 1.08 -11.34
N GLY A 72 -14.99 1.02 -12.67
CA GLY A 72 -15.46 2.12 -13.53
C GLY A 72 -14.53 3.33 -13.53
N LYS A 73 -13.28 3.16 -13.11
CA LYS A 73 -12.25 4.19 -13.07
C LYS A 73 -11.22 3.94 -14.19
N CYS A 74 -10.34 4.92 -14.39
CA CYS A 74 -9.23 4.82 -15.34
C CYS A 74 -7.95 5.28 -14.63
N GLY A 75 -7.13 4.34 -14.22
CA GLY A 75 -5.77 4.59 -13.73
C GLY A 75 -4.75 4.28 -14.83
N ASP A 76 -3.67 5.06 -14.86
CA ASP A 76 -2.52 4.86 -15.73
C ASP A 76 -1.29 4.56 -14.87
N ILE A 77 -0.73 3.37 -15.02
CA ILE A 77 0.41 2.91 -14.20
C ILE A 77 1.65 3.78 -14.40
N ASN A 78 1.81 4.39 -15.58
CA ASN A 78 2.95 5.24 -15.90
C ASN A 78 2.89 6.60 -15.19
N GLN A 79 1.76 6.92 -14.57
CA GLN A 79 1.54 8.14 -13.81
C GLN A 79 1.60 7.93 -12.30
N VAL A 80 1.81 6.69 -11.84
CA VAL A 80 1.87 6.36 -10.41
C VAL A 80 3.22 6.78 -9.84
N ASN A 81 3.20 7.57 -8.77
CA ASN A 81 4.37 7.84 -7.96
C ASN A 81 4.53 6.75 -6.89
N PHE A 82 5.32 5.71 -7.20
CA PHE A 82 5.55 4.57 -6.32
C PHE A 82 6.27 4.94 -5.02
N GLU A 83 7.18 5.91 -5.05
CA GLU A 83 7.89 6.37 -3.85
C GLU A 83 6.90 7.00 -2.85
N LYS A 84 5.98 7.84 -3.33
CA LYS A 84 4.91 8.40 -2.51
C LYS A 84 4.00 7.30 -1.96
N VAL A 85 3.58 6.34 -2.80
CA VAL A 85 2.75 5.21 -2.35
C VAL A 85 3.45 4.40 -1.26
N ALA A 86 4.73 4.06 -1.42
CA ALA A 86 5.48 3.31 -0.42
C ALA A 86 5.57 4.07 0.91
N ALA A 87 5.89 5.37 0.88
CA ALA A 87 5.93 6.20 2.08
C ALA A 87 4.55 6.27 2.78
N GLN A 88 3.47 6.42 2.01
CA GLN A 88 2.12 6.44 2.57
C GLN A 88 1.69 5.07 3.12
N LEU A 89 2.16 3.95 2.54
CA LEU A 89 1.88 2.62 3.08
C LEU A 89 2.58 2.37 4.43
N VAL A 90 3.78 2.92 4.62
CA VAL A 90 4.45 2.91 5.94
C VAL A 90 3.63 3.71 6.96
N GLU A 91 3.11 4.88 6.60
CA GLU A 91 2.20 5.63 7.48
C GLU A 91 0.90 4.86 7.73
N TYR A 92 0.35 4.21 6.71
CA TYR A 92 -0.87 3.41 6.81
C TYR A 92 -0.72 2.21 7.73
N SER A 93 0.47 1.59 7.80
CA SER A 93 0.71 0.43 8.65
C SER A 93 0.60 0.73 10.14
N GLU A 94 0.76 1.98 10.56
CA GLU A 94 0.54 2.40 11.96
C GLU A 94 -0.90 2.15 12.44
N ASN A 95 -1.87 2.05 11.53
CA ASN A 95 -3.26 1.70 11.89
C ASN A 95 -3.39 0.26 12.43
N PHE A 96 -2.36 -0.57 12.28
CA PHE A 96 -2.34 -1.97 12.74
C PHE A 96 -1.56 -2.14 14.05
N ARG A 97 -0.92 -1.07 14.55
CA ARG A 97 -0.24 -1.06 15.84
C ARG A 97 -1.26 -1.18 16.97
N LYS A 98 -0.95 -1.96 18.00
CA LYS A 98 -1.79 -2.17 19.20
C LYS A 98 -1.28 -1.39 20.40
#